data_AF-H9YU25-F1
#
_entry.id   AF-H9YU25-F1
#
_cell.length_a   1.000
_cell.length_b   1.000
_cell.length_c   1.000
_cell.angle_alpha   90.00
_cell.angle_beta   90.00
_cell.angle_gamma   90.00
#
_symmetry.space_group_name_H-M   'P 1'
#
loop_
_entity.id
_entity.type
_entity.pdbx_description
1 polymer ?
#
loop_
_entity_poly.entity_id
_entity_poly.type
_entity_poly.pdbx_seq_one_letter_code
_entity_poly.pdbx_strand_id
1 'polypeptide(L)'
;MFTLLGLCLLFVGVGGAVLLGCSAILSRYVYSNSFWASPYECGFIPSSTSFDSFSFSYFSLLVFFVVFDLEISLLLNMPEQDILSGSFYYYFLFLLIVSVGFFIESVYGYIRWGY
;
A
#
# COMPACT_ATOMS: atom_id res chain seq x y z
N MET A 1 -15.17 26.81 12.63
CA MET A 1 -14.07 26.14 11.89
C MET A 1 -14.50 24.77 11.40
N PHE A 2 -14.90 23.85 12.28
CA PHE A 2 -15.38 22.50 11.91
C PHE A 2 -16.59 22.48 10.95
N THR A 3 -17.55 23.40 11.11
CA THR A 3 -18.71 23.51 10.21
C THR A 3 -18.35 23.97 8.79
N LEU A 4 -17.41 24.90 8.68
CA LEU A 4 -16.92 25.42 7.40
C LEU A 4 -16.10 24.35 6.67
N LEU A 5 -15.28 23.60 7.41
CA LEU A 5 -14.52 22.46 6.90
C LEU A 5 -15.47 21.33 6.42
N GLY A 6 -16.52 21.05 7.18
CA GLY A 6 -17.57 20.10 6.76
C GLY A 6 -18.29 20.51 5.48
N LEU A 7 -18.61 21.81 5.32
CA LEU A 7 -19.19 22.34 4.08
C LEU A 7 -18.25 22.23 2.88
N CYS A 8 -16.95 22.50 3.07
CA CYS A 8 -15.96 22.33 2.00
C CYS A 8 -15.83 20.85 1.56
N LEU A 9 -15.82 19.91 2.51
CA LEU A 9 -15.76 18.48 2.20
C LEU A 9 -17.00 17.99 1.45
N LEU A 10 -18.18 18.46 1.86
CA LEU A 10 -19.43 18.16 1.15
C LEU A 10 -19.42 18.70 -0.29
N PHE A 11 -18.93 19.92 -0.48
CA PHE A 11 -18.85 20.52 -1.83
C PHE A 11 -17.90 19.73 -2.74
N VAL A 12 -16.72 19.33 -2.23
CA VAL A 12 -15.76 18.51 -2.98
C VAL A 12 -16.33 17.13 -3.30
N GLY A 13 -16.99 16.49 -2.33
CA GLY A 13 -17.60 15.16 -2.52
C GLY A 13 -18.72 15.18 -3.55
N VAL A 14 -19.64 16.16 -3.47
CA VAL A 14 -20.73 16.32 -4.44
C VAL A 14 -20.17 16.68 -5.82
N GLY A 15 -19.20 17.59 -5.91
CA GLY A 15 -18.55 17.95 -7.17
C GLY A 15 -17.87 16.74 -7.84
N GLY A 16 -17.15 15.92 -7.07
CA GLY A 16 -16.52 14.69 -7.56
C GLY A 16 -17.54 13.67 -8.08
N ALA A 17 -18.63 13.46 -7.34
CA ALA A 17 -19.70 12.54 -7.75
C ALA A 17 -20.38 12.98 -9.06
N VAL A 18 -20.63 14.29 -9.22
CA VAL A 18 -21.21 14.84 -10.46
C VAL A 18 -20.25 14.63 -11.64
N LEU A 19 -18.96 14.91 -11.48
CA LEU A 19 -17.97 14.72 -12.55
C LEU A 19 -17.85 13.25 -12.98
N LEU A 20 -17.80 12.32 -12.02
CA LEU A 20 -17.78 10.87 -12.30
C LEU A 20 -19.08 10.39 -12.95
N GLY A 21 -20.23 10.93 -12.53
CA GLY A 21 -21.52 10.63 -13.13
C GLY A 21 -21.60 11.10 -14.59
N CYS A 22 -21.18 12.35 -14.86
CA CYS A 22 -21.14 12.89 -16.22
C CYS A 22 -20.19 12.10 -17.12
N SER A 23 -18.99 11.75 -16.64
CA SER A 23 -18.02 10.98 -17.44
C SER A 23 -18.52 9.57 -17.77
N ALA A 24 -19.19 8.89 -16.84
CA ALA A 24 -19.78 7.56 -17.08
C ALA A 24 -20.99 7.58 -18.05
N ILE A 25 -21.74 8.69 -18.10
CA ILE A 25 -22.82 8.86 -19.07
C ILE A 25 -22.23 9.14 -20.47
N LEU A 26 -21.23 10.01 -20.56
CA LEU A 26 -20.53 10.34 -21.80
C LEU A 26 -19.79 9.13 -22.37
N SER A 27 -19.13 8.32 -21.54
CA SER A 27 -18.39 7.14 -21.99
C SER A 27 -19.27 6.08 -22.65
N ARG A 28 -20.55 5.99 -22.26
CA ARG A 28 -21.53 5.10 -22.91
C ARG A 28 -22.02 5.63 -24.25
N TYR A 29 -22.01 6.94 -24.43
CA TYR A 29 -22.45 7.56 -25.68
C TYR A 29 -21.37 7.48 -26.77
N VAL A 30 -20.09 7.49 -26.39
CA VAL A 30 -18.98 7.31 -27.32
C VAL A 30 -18.85 5.83 -27.67
N TYR A 31 -19.06 5.48 -28.94
CA TYR A 31 -18.82 4.12 -29.44
C TYR A 31 -17.32 3.81 -29.32
N SER A 32 -16.95 2.93 -28.38
CA SER A 32 -15.59 2.46 -28.24
C SER A 32 -15.26 1.45 -29.35
N ASN A 33 -14.43 1.82 -30.33
CA ASN A 33 -13.93 0.82 -31.27
C ASN A 33 -13.02 -0.17 -30.54
N SER A 34 -13.12 -1.46 -30.87
CA SER A 34 -12.39 -2.55 -30.19
C SER A 34 -10.87 -2.34 -30.13
N PHE A 35 -10.27 -1.59 -31.07
CA PHE A 35 -8.84 -1.28 -31.06
C PHE A 35 -8.44 -0.36 -29.90
N TRP A 36 -9.27 0.63 -29.55
CA TRP A 36 -9.00 1.51 -28.41
C TRP A 36 -9.32 0.85 -27.06
N ALA A 37 -10.16 -0.20 -27.08
CA ALA A 37 -10.51 -0.98 -25.91
C ALA A 37 -9.61 -2.21 -25.69
N SER A 38 -8.67 -2.49 -26.60
CA SER A 38 -7.71 -3.59 -26.49
C SER A 38 -6.50 -3.21 -25.60
N PRO A 39 -5.89 -4.17 -24.89
CA PRO A 39 -4.69 -3.91 -24.10
C PRO A 39 -3.55 -3.39 -24.97
N TYR A 40 -2.72 -2.50 -24.41
CA TYR A 40 -1.59 -1.93 -25.12
C TYR A 40 -0.48 -2.97 -25.31
N GLU A 41 -0.42 -3.55 -26.51
CA GLU A 41 0.57 -4.53 -26.94
C GLU A 41 1.51 -3.95 -28.01
N CYS A 42 1.73 -2.62 -28.01
CA CYS A 42 2.51 -1.93 -29.06
C CYS A 42 2.05 -2.24 -30.51
N GLY A 43 0.78 -2.62 -30.71
CA GLY A 43 0.23 -3.00 -32.03
C GLY A 43 0.31 -4.49 -32.38
N PHE A 44 0.81 -5.33 -31.47
CA PHE A 44 0.80 -6.78 -31.63
C PHE A 44 -0.54 -7.40 -31.21
N ILE A 45 -0.84 -8.57 -31.77
CA ILE A 45 -2.00 -9.38 -31.36
C ILE A 45 -1.61 -10.10 -30.08
N PRO A 46 -2.36 -9.98 -28.97
CA PRO A 46 -2.04 -10.66 -27.72
C PRO A 46 -2.05 -12.16 -27.96
N SER A 47 -0.86 -12.78 -27.99
CA SER A 47 -0.69 -14.19 -28.37
C SER A 47 -0.60 -15.14 -27.17
N SER A 48 -0.72 -14.65 -25.94
CA SER A 48 -0.55 -15.46 -24.75
C SER A 48 -1.46 -15.03 -23.61
N THR A 49 -1.92 -16.01 -22.83
CA THR A 49 -2.43 -15.77 -21.48
C THR A 49 -1.32 -15.14 -20.66
N SER A 50 -1.57 -13.96 -20.09
CA SER A 50 -0.71 -13.34 -19.09
C SER A 50 -0.68 -14.24 -17.86
N PHE A 51 0.30 -15.13 -17.76
CA PHE A 51 0.61 -15.76 -16.49
C PHE A 51 1.21 -14.67 -15.62
N ASP A 52 0.51 -14.27 -14.56
CA ASP A 52 1.15 -13.51 -13.50
C ASP A 52 2.16 -14.43 -12.83
N SER A 53 3.41 -14.34 -13.28
CA SER A 53 4.54 -14.87 -12.54
C SER A 53 4.76 -13.95 -11.35
N PHE A 54 3.93 -14.14 -10.32
CA PHE A 54 4.12 -13.46 -9.05
C PHE A 54 5.47 -13.90 -8.47
N SER A 55 6.40 -12.96 -8.36
CA SER A 55 7.71 -13.28 -7.81
C SER A 55 7.62 -13.48 -6.30
N PHE A 56 8.38 -14.43 -5.76
CA PHE A 56 8.50 -14.64 -4.33
C PHE A 56 9.02 -13.40 -3.58
N SER A 57 9.68 -12.48 -4.28
CA SER A 57 10.18 -11.22 -3.72
C SER A 57 9.06 -10.25 -3.33
N TYR A 58 7.93 -10.25 -4.05
CA TYR A 58 6.78 -9.43 -3.64
C TYR A 58 6.09 -10.01 -2.40
N PHE A 59 6.07 -11.35 -2.29
CA PHE A 59 5.55 -12.03 -1.11
C PHE A 59 6.37 -11.71 0.14
N SER A 60 7.70 -11.80 0.07
CA SER A 60 8.57 -11.51 1.22
C SER A 60 8.43 -10.06 1.69
N LEU A 61 8.34 -9.11 0.74
CA LEU A 61 8.11 -7.69 1.07
C LEU A 61 6.78 -7.49 1.79
N LEU A 62 5.70 -8.17 1.39
CA LEU A 62 4.40 -8.06 2.05
C LEU A 62 4.44 -8.59 3.49
N VAL A 63 5.06 -9.75 3.71
CA VAL A 63 5.22 -10.32 5.06
C VAL A 63 6.05 -9.38 5.94
N PHE A 64 7.16 -8.88 5.40
CA PHE A 64 8.01 -7.91 6.08
C PHE A 64 7.23 -6.65 6.49
N PHE A 65 6.46 -6.08 5.56
CA PHE A 65 5.64 -4.90 5.83
C PHE A 65 4.65 -5.14 6.99
N VAL A 66 3.95 -6.27 7.00
CA VAL A 66 2.99 -6.59 8.07
C VAL A 66 3.67 -6.72 9.44
N VAL A 67 4.86 -7.34 9.50
CA VAL A 67 5.61 -7.48 10.75
C VAL A 67 6.07 -6.13 11.27
N PHE A 68 6.69 -5.29 10.43
CA PHE A 68 7.16 -3.96 10.83
C PHE A 68 6.01 -3.01 11.22
N ASP A 69 4.85 -3.10 10.57
CA ASP A 69 3.67 -2.30 10.92
C ASP A 69 3.12 -2.65 12.32
N LEU A 70 3.09 -3.94 12.65
CA LEU A 70 2.71 -4.42 13.99
C LEU A 70 3.70 -3.91 15.05
N GLU A 71 5.01 -4.02 14.78
CA GLU A 71 6.06 -3.56 15.70
C GLU A 71 5.98 -2.06 15.99
N ILE A 72 5.78 -1.23 14.96
CA ILE A 72 5.61 0.22 15.12
C ILE A 72 4.36 0.53 15.95
N SER A 73 3.27 -0.19 15.70
CA SER A 73 2.04 -0.04 16.48
C SER A 73 2.24 -0.32 17.98
N LEU A 74 3.09 -1.30 18.32
CA LEU A 74 3.47 -1.58 19.72
C LEU A 74 4.37 -0.48 20.32
N LEU A 75 5.31 0.05 19.53
CA LEU A 75 6.19 1.14 19.98
C LEU A 75 5.44 2.46 20.18
N LEU A 76 4.34 2.70 19.44
CA LEU A 76 3.52 3.91 19.60
C LEU A 76 2.88 4.02 20.99
N ASN A 77 2.72 2.90 21.71
CA ASN A 77 2.19 2.87 23.07
C ASN A 77 3.25 3.13 24.16
N MET A 78 4.54 3.19 23.79
CA MET A 78 5.65 3.45 24.72
C MET A 78 5.53 4.77 25.52
N PRO A 79 5.19 5.93 24.92
CA PRO A 79 5.14 7.21 25.66
C PRO A 79 4.02 7.28 26.69
N GLU A 80 2.99 6.45 26.57
CA GLU A 80 1.90 6.36 27.55
C GLU A 80 2.29 5.59 28.82
N GLN A 81 3.47 4.95 28.83
CA GLN A 81 3.98 4.20 29.98
C GLN A 81 5.02 5.00 30.77
N ASP A 82 5.01 4.85 32.09
CA ASP A 82 5.94 5.55 32.98
C ASP A 82 7.41 5.21 32.68
N ILE A 83 8.20 6.25 32.38
CA ILE A 83 9.63 6.16 32.01
C ILE A 83 10.50 5.55 33.13
N LEU A 84 10.07 5.70 34.40
CA LEU A 84 10.78 5.18 35.58
C LEU A 84 10.52 3.70 35.85
N SER A 85 9.62 3.06 35.10
CA SER A 85 9.31 1.64 35.26
C SER A 85 10.35 0.76 34.53
N GLY A 86 10.45 -0.51 34.95
CA GLY A 86 11.26 -1.52 34.24
C GLY A 86 10.81 -1.79 32.80
N SER A 87 9.70 -1.20 32.34
CA SER A 87 9.16 -1.33 30.99
C SER A 87 10.13 -0.87 29.89
N PHE A 88 10.95 0.16 30.16
CA PHE A 88 11.95 0.63 29.18
C PHE A 88 12.92 -0.48 28.76
N TYR A 89 13.33 -1.34 29.70
CA TYR A 89 14.22 -2.46 29.42
C TYR A 89 13.59 -3.47 28.46
N TYR A 90 12.30 -3.78 28.63
CA TYR A 90 11.58 -4.70 27.74
C TYR A 90 11.43 -4.13 26.33
N TYR A 91 11.15 -2.83 26.18
CA TYR A 91 11.10 -2.18 24.86
C TYR A 91 12.47 -2.14 24.18
N PHE A 92 13.54 -1.88 24.92
CA PHE A 92 14.89 -1.90 24.39
C PHE A 92 15.29 -3.31 23.92
N LEU A 93 14.99 -4.34 24.71
CA LEU A 93 15.25 -5.73 24.36
C LEU A 93 14.43 -6.17 23.14
N PHE A 94 13.16 -5.74 23.06
CA PHE A 94 12.29 -5.97 21.91
C PHE A 94 12.88 -5.37 20.63
N LEU A 95 13.30 -4.10 20.64
CA LEU A 95 13.95 -3.45 19.50
C LEU A 95 15.22 -4.19 19.06
N LEU A 96 16.01 -4.68 20.02
CA LEU A 96 17.24 -5.43 19.73
C LEU A 96 16.91 -6.73 18.97
N ILE A 97 15.94 -7.51 19.46
CA ILE A 97 15.51 -8.76 18.79
C ILE A 97 15.06 -8.48 17.36
N VAL A 98 14.21 -7.48 17.17
CA VAL A 98 13.70 -7.08 15.85
C VAL A 98 14.85 -6.68 14.91
N SER A 99 15.77 -5.84 15.40
CA SER A 99 16.92 -5.38 14.60
C SER A 99 17.82 -6.53 14.13
N VAL A 100 18.00 -7.56 14.98
CA VAL A 100 18.76 -8.76 14.63
C VAL A 100 18.00 -9.61 13.61
N GLY A 101 16.70 -9.81 13.79
CA GLY A 101 15.85 -10.52 12.84
C GLY A 101 15.93 -9.89 11.43
N PHE A 102 15.80 -8.56 11.36
CA PHE A 102 15.96 -7.82 10.11
C PHE A 102 17.33 -8.02 9.47
N PHE A 103 18.39 -7.92 10.26
CA PHE A 103 19.75 -8.06 9.75
C PHE A 103 19.98 -9.45 9.15
N ILE A 104 19.49 -10.49 9.82
CA ILE A 104 19.55 -11.87 9.33
C ILE A 104 18.82 -12.01 7.98
N GLU A 105 17.60 -11.49 7.88
CA GLU A 105 16.79 -11.57 6.67
C GLU A 105 17.42 -10.79 5.48
N SER A 106 18.03 -9.64 5.78
CA SER A 106 18.77 -8.83 4.80
C SER A 106 19.99 -9.57 4.25
N VAL A 107 20.77 -10.22 5.12
CA VAL A 107 21.94 -11.01 4.72
C VAL A 107 21.56 -12.25 3.91
N TYR A 108 20.46 -12.93 4.25
CA TYR A 108 19.97 -14.06 3.45
C TYR A 108 19.42 -13.66 2.08
N GLY A 109 19.21 -12.37 1.83
CA GLY A 109 18.85 -11.86 0.51
C GLY A 109 17.39 -12.08 0.13
N TYR A 110 16.49 -12.33 1.09
CA TYR A 110 15.04 -12.37 0.84
C TYR A 110 14.48 -11.02 0.36
N ILE A 111 15.24 -9.94 0.60
CA ILE A 111 14.94 -8.56 0.20
C ILE A 111 15.70 -8.16 -1.08
N ARG A 112 16.59 -9.02 -1.61
CA ARG A 112 17.33 -8.70 -2.83
C ARG A 112 16.39 -8.74 -4.03
N TRP A 113 16.31 -7.61 -4.71
CA TRP A 113 15.74 -7.52 -6.05
C TRP A 113 16.84 -7.87 -7.05
N GLY A 114 16.73 -9.05 -7.64
CA GLY A 114 17.46 -9.42 -8.85
C GLY A 114 16.53 -9.30 -10.04
N TYR A 115 17.00 -8.66 -11.10
CA TYR A 115 16.40 -8.78 -12.43
C TYR A 115 16.47 -10.24 -12.89
#